data_AF-A0A2M6WC83-F1
#
_entry.id   AF-A0A2M6WC83-F1
#
_cell.length_a   1.000
_cell.length_b   1.000
_cell.length_c   1.000
_cell.angle_alpha   90.00
_cell.angle_beta   90.00
_cell.angle_gamma   90.00
#
_symmetry.space_group_name_H-M   'P 1'
#
loop_
_entity.id
_entity.type
_entity.pdbx_description
1 polymer ?
#
loop_
_entity_poly.entity_id
_entity_poly.type
_entity_poly.pdbx_seq_one_letter_code
_entity_poly.pdbx_strand_id
1 'polypeptide(L)'
;EHLKEALKISPNKHQIYFALAENYMKQGDGERAFKILEKAVELTPQYETAKVNLAFLAAILSRHEVVQEMISVEIGAQNLAKIGNGYINSQQFDRAIELYSQASQKDLNNPEYHAVLAGLYLNQGFREEAIEEANKAKELDPENYGDKVDEFLQNVKAR
;
A
#
# COMPACT_ATOMS: atom_id res chain seq x y z
N GLU A 1 18.65 -20.65 -3.86
CA GLU A 1 20.08 -20.28 -3.99
C GLU A 1 20.35 -19.38 -5.20
N HIS A 2 19.71 -19.60 -6.35
CA HIS A 2 19.88 -18.79 -7.58
C HIS A 2 19.72 -17.26 -7.44
N LEU A 3 18.80 -16.78 -6.61
CA LEU A 3 18.58 -15.32 -6.42
C LEU A 3 19.74 -14.63 -5.67
N LYS A 4 20.45 -15.33 -4.77
CA LYS A 4 21.60 -14.77 -4.03
C LYS A 4 22.83 -14.60 -4.94
N GLU A 5 22.97 -15.46 -5.95
CA GLU A 5 24.02 -15.35 -6.96
C GLU A 5 23.71 -14.25 -7.98
N ALA A 6 22.44 -14.10 -8.38
CA ALA A 6 21.99 -13.04 -9.28
C ALA A 6 22.31 -11.61 -8.75
N LEU A 7 22.32 -11.42 -7.42
CA LEU A 7 22.72 -10.17 -6.76
C LEU A 7 24.19 -9.77 -7.02
N LYS A 8 25.07 -10.73 -7.32
CA LYS A 8 26.49 -10.46 -7.58
C LYS A 8 26.73 -9.86 -8.97
N ILE A 9 25.82 -10.08 -9.92
CA ILE A 9 26.09 -9.87 -11.36
C ILE A 9 25.11 -8.87 -12.01
N SER A 10 23.94 -8.61 -11.42
CA SER A 10 22.86 -7.90 -12.12
C SER A 10 22.85 -6.37 -11.90
N PRO A 11 22.54 -5.56 -12.93
CA PRO A 11 22.18 -4.14 -12.79
C PRO A 11 20.79 -3.90 -12.16
N ASN A 12 19.90 -4.90 -12.14
CA ASN A 12 18.53 -4.80 -11.61
C ASN A 12 18.38 -5.42 -10.20
N LYS A 13 19.31 -5.13 -9.29
CA LYS A 13 19.40 -5.81 -7.97
C LYS A 13 18.16 -5.64 -7.09
N HIS A 14 17.42 -4.54 -7.22
CA HIS A 14 16.27 -4.24 -6.38
C HIS A 14 15.05 -5.15 -6.63
N GLN A 15 14.77 -5.54 -7.88
CA GLN A 15 13.71 -6.51 -8.19
C GLN A 15 14.03 -7.87 -7.57
N ILE A 16 15.31 -8.24 -7.56
CA ILE A 16 15.81 -9.47 -6.94
C ILE A 16 15.65 -9.41 -5.41
N TYR A 17 15.98 -8.28 -4.78
CA TYR A 17 15.78 -8.07 -3.34
C TYR A 17 14.29 -8.18 -2.96
N PHE A 18 13.39 -7.60 -3.76
CA PHE A 18 11.95 -7.71 -3.51
C PHE A 18 11.45 -9.15 -3.68
N ALA A 19 11.80 -9.82 -4.77
CA ALA A 19 11.41 -11.22 -4.99
C ALA A 19 11.95 -12.16 -3.89
N LEU A 20 13.17 -11.91 -3.40
CA LEU A 20 13.74 -12.62 -2.25
C LEU A 20 12.92 -12.37 -0.97
N ALA A 21 12.56 -11.11 -0.70
CA ALA A 21 11.75 -10.76 0.46
C ALA A 21 10.36 -11.41 0.39
N GLU A 22 9.70 -11.38 -0.77
CA GLU A 22 8.44 -12.09 -0.99
C GLU A 22 8.55 -13.60 -0.78
N ASN A 23 9.67 -14.20 -1.21
CA ASN A 23 9.91 -15.63 -0.98
C ASN A 23 10.05 -15.96 0.51
N TYR A 24 10.74 -15.11 1.28
CA TYR A 24 10.82 -15.24 2.74
C TYR A 24 9.46 -15.00 3.42
N MET A 25 8.68 -14.03 2.96
CA MET A 25 7.30 -13.80 3.43
C MET A 25 6.41 -15.01 3.21
N LYS A 26 6.49 -15.65 2.03
CA LYS A 26 5.75 -16.88 1.72
C LYS A 26 6.15 -18.06 2.62
N GLN A 27 7.35 -18.04 3.18
CA GLN A 27 7.84 -19.02 4.15
C GLN A 27 7.48 -18.67 5.60
N GLY A 28 6.78 -17.53 5.82
CA GLY A 28 6.49 -17.01 7.15
C GLY A 28 7.67 -16.31 7.84
N ASP A 29 8.79 -16.12 7.14
CA ASP A 29 10.01 -15.52 7.68
C ASP A 29 10.09 -14.02 7.38
N GLY A 30 9.17 -13.26 7.99
CA GLY A 30 9.07 -11.83 7.80
C GLY A 30 10.33 -11.06 8.23
N GLU A 31 11.03 -11.54 9.25
CA GLU A 31 12.27 -10.93 9.73
C GLU A 31 13.40 -11.01 8.71
N ARG A 32 13.59 -12.18 8.06
CA ARG A 32 14.58 -12.27 6.98
C ARG A 32 14.15 -11.46 5.76
N ALA A 33 12.86 -11.45 5.43
CA ALA A 33 12.35 -10.60 4.36
C ALA A 33 12.70 -9.12 4.61
N PHE A 34 12.51 -8.66 5.85
CA PHE A 34 12.81 -7.29 6.27
C PHE A 34 14.30 -6.97 6.11
N LYS A 35 15.19 -7.80 6.67
CA LYS A 35 16.66 -7.62 6.56
C LYS A 35 17.16 -7.58 5.11
N ILE A 36 16.51 -8.33 4.22
CA ILE A 36 16.86 -8.33 2.79
C ILE A 36 16.54 -6.98 2.14
N LEU A 37 15.39 -6.38 2.47
CA LEU A 37 15.01 -5.07 1.95
C LEU A 37 15.76 -3.92 2.63
N GLU A 38 16.06 -4.04 3.92
CA GLU A 38 16.91 -3.10 4.65
C GLU A 38 18.28 -2.98 3.98
N LYS A 39 18.93 -4.11 3.71
CA LYS A 39 20.17 -4.15 2.94
C LYS A 39 20.03 -3.57 1.52
N ALA A 40 18.87 -3.74 0.89
CA ALA A 40 18.62 -3.15 -0.43
C ALA A 40 18.61 -1.62 -0.37
N VAL A 41 18.01 -1.04 0.68
CA VAL A 41 18.01 0.41 0.93
C VAL A 41 19.41 0.90 1.28
N GLU A 42 20.16 0.20 2.13
CA GLU A 42 21.56 0.55 2.48
C GLU A 42 22.47 0.64 1.24
N LEU A 43 22.32 -0.29 0.30
CA LEU A 43 23.15 -0.34 -0.91
C LEU A 43 22.77 0.74 -1.94
N THR A 44 21.53 1.20 -1.93
CA THR A 44 21.02 2.22 -2.87
C THR A 44 20.09 3.22 -2.17
N PRO A 45 20.61 4.11 -1.30
CA PRO A 45 19.77 4.99 -0.48
C PRO A 45 18.97 6.03 -1.27
N GLN A 46 19.36 6.35 -2.49
CA GLN A 46 18.62 7.26 -3.37
C GLN A 46 17.50 6.57 -4.17
N TYR A 47 17.42 5.23 -4.12
CA TYR A 47 16.49 4.49 -4.96
C TYR A 47 15.13 4.34 -4.28
N GLU A 48 14.15 5.13 -4.74
CA GLU A 48 12.82 5.24 -4.16
C GLU A 48 12.11 3.88 -4.06
N THR A 49 12.15 3.05 -5.10
CA THR A 49 11.44 1.77 -5.11
C THR A 49 11.94 0.81 -4.02
N ALA A 50 13.23 0.85 -3.65
CA ALA A 50 13.74 0.06 -2.53
C ALA A 50 13.14 0.53 -1.19
N LYS A 51 13.07 1.85 -0.97
CA LYS A 51 12.43 2.44 0.22
C LYS A 51 10.95 2.09 0.31
N VAL A 52 10.22 2.21 -0.81
CA VAL A 52 8.79 1.88 -0.87
C VAL A 52 8.55 0.39 -0.60
N ASN A 53 9.39 -0.50 -1.13
CA ASN A 53 9.29 -1.93 -0.84
C ASN A 53 9.57 -2.23 0.64
N LEU A 54 10.58 -1.58 1.24
CA LEU A 54 10.86 -1.71 2.67
C LEU A 54 9.70 -1.18 3.51
N ALA A 55 9.15 -0.01 3.19
CA ALA A 55 8.02 0.59 3.89
C ALA A 55 6.75 -0.27 3.79
N PHE A 56 6.46 -0.81 2.61
CA PHE A 56 5.35 -1.76 2.42
C PHE A 56 5.50 -2.99 3.32
N LEU A 57 6.68 -3.60 3.35
CA LEU A 57 6.94 -4.75 4.22
C LEU A 57 6.92 -4.36 5.70
N ALA A 58 7.46 -3.20 6.04
CA ALA A 58 7.41 -2.65 7.39
C ALA A 58 5.97 -2.47 7.86
N ALA A 59 5.08 -1.97 6.99
CA ALA A 59 3.66 -1.84 7.29
C ALA A 59 3.00 -3.20 7.57
N ILE A 60 3.28 -4.23 6.76
CA ILE A 60 2.80 -5.61 7.00
C ILE A 60 3.28 -6.12 8.37
N LEU A 61 4.55 -5.85 8.72
CA LEU A 61 5.17 -6.28 9.97
C LEU A 61 4.89 -5.35 11.15
N SER A 62 4.01 -4.35 11.00
CA SER A 62 3.70 -3.35 12.05
C SER A 62 4.90 -2.56 12.57
N ARG A 63 5.90 -2.30 11.72
CA ARG A 63 7.10 -1.50 12.03
C ARG A 63 6.89 -0.04 11.63
N HIS A 64 6.05 0.65 12.39
CA HIS A 64 5.56 2.00 12.04
C HIS A 64 6.66 3.05 11.92
N GLU A 65 7.65 3.00 12.80
CA GLU A 65 8.76 3.95 12.80
C GLU A 65 9.52 3.91 11.46
N VAL A 66 9.74 2.72 10.92
CA VAL A 66 10.39 2.52 9.62
C VAL A 66 9.53 3.09 8.50
N VAL A 67 8.21 2.89 8.55
CA VAL A 67 7.29 3.49 7.57
C VAL A 67 7.39 5.01 7.61
N GLN A 68 7.33 5.61 8.80
CA GLN A 68 7.41 7.06 9.00
C GLN A 68 8.74 7.64 8.50
N GLU A 69 9.85 6.96 8.77
CA GLU A 69 11.16 7.35 8.23
C GLU A 69 11.17 7.32 6.69
N MET A 70 10.62 6.27 6.08
CA MET A 70 10.61 6.12 4.62
C MET A 70 9.66 7.09 3.90
N ILE A 71 8.57 7.54 4.54
CA ILE A 71 7.63 8.52 3.96
C ILE A 71 7.95 9.98 4.32
N SER A 72 8.99 10.22 5.13
CA SER A 72 9.45 11.58 5.46
C SER A 72 10.02 12.33 4.26
N VAL A 73 10.39 11.60 3.20
CA VAL A 73 10.75 12.16 1.90
C VAL A 73 9.51 12.28 1.02
N GLU A 74 9.55 13.12 -0.01
CA GLU A 74 8.41 13.24 -0.93
C GLU A 74 8.16 11.90 -1.65
N ILE A 75 7.00 11.28 -1.36
CA ILE A 75 6.52 10.04 -1.99
C ILE A 75 5.32 10.33 -2.90
N GLY A 76 5.28 9.68 -4.06
CA GLY A 76 4.16 9.77 -5.00
C GLY A 76 2.88 9.05 -4.53
N ALA A 77 1.72 9.46 -5.05
CA ALA A 77 0.40 8.91 -4.66
C ALA A 77 0.33 7.37 -4.75
N GLN A 78 0.79 6.79 -5.86
CA GLN A 78 0.79 5.33 -6.05
C GLN A 78 1.65 4.60 -5.01
N ASN A 79 2.77 5.19 -4.62
CA ASN A 79 3.67 4.61 -3.62
C ASN A 79 3.08 4.72 -2.21
N LEU A 80 2.37 5.80 -1.87
CA LEU A 80 1.61 5.91 -0.63
C LEU A 80 0.51 4.84 -0.56
N ALA A 81 -0.28 4.68 -1.62
CA ALA A 81 -1.31 3.64 -1.70
C ALA A 81 -0.71 2.23 -1.56
N LYS A 82 0.45 1.97 -2.18
CA LYS A 82 1.18 0.71 -2.02
C LYS A 82 1.57 0.44 -0.57
N ILE A 83 2.07 1.44 0.16
CA ILE A 83 2.39 1.29 1.59
C ILE A 83 1.10 1.09 2.41
N GLY A 84 0.03 1.82 2.06
CA GLY A 84 -1.31 1.66 2.62
C GLY A 84 -1.82 0.22 2.52
N ASN A 85 -1.63 -0.44 1.37
CA ASN A 85 -1.95 -1.87 1.20
C ASN A 85 -1.19 -2.77 2.18
N GLY A 86 0.04 -2.42 2.56
CA GLY A 86 0.78 -3.12 3.61
C GLY A 86 0.06 -3.05 4.95
N TYR A 87 -0.50 -1.89 5.29
CA TYR A 87 -1.31 -1.72 6.49
C TYR A 87 -2.64 -2.48 6.43
N ILE A 88 -3.31 -2.49 5.27
CA ILE A 88 -4.51 -3.31 5.04
C ILE A 88 -4.23 -4.79 5.32
N ASN A 89 -3.11 -5.32 4.81
CA ASN A 89 -2.70 -6.71 5.03
C ASN A 89 -2.46 -7.03 6.51
N SER A 90 -2.00 -6.05 7.28
CA SER A 90 -1.83 -6.15 8.74
C SER A 90 -3.08 -5.77 9.55
N GLN A 91 -4.21 -5.49 8.89
CA GLN A 91 -5.49 -5.05 9.47
C GLN A 91 -5.40 -3.72 10.26
N GLN A 92 -4.44 -2.86 9.89
CA GLN A 92 -4.23 -1.55 10.51
C GLN A 92 -4.93 -0.48 9.70
N PHE A 93 -6.26 -0.51 9.74
CA PHE A 93 -7.09 0.27 8.84
C PHE A 93 -6.92 1.79 9.03
N ASP A 94 -6.76 2.29 10.26
CA ASP A 94 -6.54 3.72 10.50
C ASP A 94 -5.33 4.28 9.73
N ARG A 95 -4.21 3.54 9.73
CA ARG A 95 -2.99 3.92 9.02
C ARG A 95 -3.13 3.74 7.51
N ALA A 96 -3.90 2.75 7.07
CA ALA A 96 -4.24 2.61 5.66
C ALA A 96 -5.06 3.82 5.18
N ILE A 97 -6.07 4.24 5.95
CA ILE A 97 -6.92 5.41 5.65
C ILE A 97 -6.05 6.68 5.56
N GLU A 98 -5.11 6.87 6.47
CA GLU A 98 -4.19 8.02 6.44
C GLU A 98 -3.40 8.07 5.13
N LEU A 99 -2.76 6.96 4.73
CA LEU A 99 -1.94 6.91 3.52
C LEU A 99 -2.77 7.01 2.24
N TYR A 100 -3.94 6.40 2.19
CA TYR A 100 -4.84 6.51 1.05
C TYR A 100 -5.45 7.93 0.93
N SER A 101 -5.71 8.60 2.05
CA SER A 101 -6.17 9.99 2.07
C SER A 101 -5.07 10.94 1.57
N GLN A 102 -3.80 10.70 1.93
CA GLN A 102 -2.67 11.43 1.35
C GLN A 102 -2.50 11.14 -0.14
N ALA A 103 -2.72 9.89 -0.58
CA ALA A 103 -2.66 9.51 -1.98
C ALA A 103 -3.75 10.21 -2.82
N SER A 104 -5.00 10.24 -2.34
CA SER A 104 -6.11 10.91 -3.04
C SER A 104 -5.93 12.43 -3.10
N GLN A 105 -5.31 13.06 -2.09
CA GLN A 105 -4.97 14.48 -2.14
C GLN A 105 -3.86 14.81 -3.16
N LYS A 106 -2.94 13.87 -3.41
CA LYS A 106 -1.85 14.04 -4.40
C LYS A 106 -2.29 13.77 -5.83
N ASP A 107 -3.25 12.87 -6.03
CA ASP A 107 -3.79 12.52 -7.34
C ASP A 107 -5.33 12.46 -7.25
N LEU A 108 -5.91 13.63 -7.55
CA LEU A 108 -7.34 13.92 -7.39
C LEU A 108 -8.23 13.17 -8.39
N ASN A 109 -7.65 12.55 -9.42
CA ASN A 109 -8.39 11.96 -10.54
C ASN A 109 -8.34 10.42 -10.53
N ASN A 110 -7.88 9.82 -9.44
CA ASN A 110 -7.83 8.36 -9.33
C ASN A 110 -9.01 7.81 -8.52
N PRO A 111 -10.03 7.22 -9.19
CA PRO A 111 -11.21 6.67 -8.52
C PRO A 111 -10.87 5.49 -7.59
N GLU A 112 -9.77 4.78 -7.82
CA GLU A 112 -9.38 3.60 -7.03
C GLU A 112 -9.09 3.98 -5.57
N TYR A 113 -8.47 5.14 -5.32
CA TYR A 113 -8.17 5.56 -3.95
C TYR A 113 -9.45 5.81 -3.14
N HIS A 114 -10.44 6.44 -3.77
CA HIS A 114 -11.75 6.68 -3.18
C HIS A 114 -12.52 5.37 -2.93
N ALA A 115 -12.45 4.41 -3.87
CA ALA A 115 -13.06 3.09 -3.68
C ALA A 115 -12.44 2.29 -2.53
N VAL A 116 -11.10 2.34 -2.37
CA VAL A 116 -10.42 1.71 -1.24
C VAL A 116 -10.77 2.42 0.07
N LEU A 117 -10.76 3.76 0.11
CA LEU A 117 -11.17 4.53 1.29
C LEU A 117 -12.61 4.19 1.71
N ALA A 118 -13.54 4.07 0.77
CA ALA A 118 -14.91 3.65 1.06
C ALA A 118 -14.98 2.30 1.78
N GLY A 119 -14.21 1.31 1.30
CA GLY A 119 -14.11 0.00 1.94
C GLY A 119 -13.48 0.05 3.33
N LEU A 120 -12.44 0.86 3.51
CA LEU A 120 -11.75 1.04 4.79
C LEU A 120 -12.63 1.73 5.84
N TYR A 121 -13.30 2.83 5.47
CA TYR A 121 -14.24 3.53 6.34
C TYR A 121 -15.41 2.64 6.74
N LEU A 122 -15.97 1.87 5.81
CA LEU A 122 -17.05 0.94 6.13
C LEU A 122 -16.60 -0.15 7.12
N ASN A 123 -15.37 -0.66 6.97
CA ASN A 123 -14.81 -1.66 7.88
C ASN A 123 -14.68 -1.13 9.32
N GLN A 124 -14.32 0.14 9.46
CA GLN A 124 -14.22 0.84 10.75
C GLN A 124 -15.57 1.32 11.31
N GLY A 125 -16.66 1.18 10.55
CA GLY A 125 -18.01 1.62 10.95
C GLY A 125 -18.31 3.09 10.63
N PHE A 126 -17.40 3.80 9.95
CA PHE A 126 -17.56 5.16 9.47
C PHE A 126 -18.42 5.17 8.19
N ARG A 127 -19.73 4.99 8.38
CA ARG A 127 -20.66 4.78 7.28
C ARG A 127 -20.80 6.01 6.38
N GLU A 128 -20.85 7.20 6.95
CA GLU A 128 -21.10 8.43 6.19
C GLU A 128 -19.93 8.73 5.27
N GLU A 129 -18.72 8.62 5.80
CA GLU A 129 -17.46 8.76 5.09
C GLU A 129 -17.32 7.68 4.00
N ALA A 130 -17.73 6.45 4.30
CA ALA A 130 -17.72 5.37 3.31
C ALA A 130 -18.63 5.66 2.11
N ILE A 131 -19.82 6.23 2.35
CA ILE A 131 -20.76 6.63 1.30
C ILE A 131 -20.19 7.80 0.48
N GLU A 132 -19.59 8.79 1.15
CA GLU A 132 -18.99 9.95 0.47
C GLU A 132 -17.88 9.51 -0.48
N GLU A 133 -16.93 8.70 -0.01
CA GLU A 133 -15.82 8.21 -0.80
C GLU A 133 -16.28 7.29 -1.95
N ALA A 134 -17.29 6.44 -1.73
CA ALA A 134 -17.86 5.62 -2.79
C ALA A 134 -18.47 6.49 -3.92
N ASN A 135 -19.18 7.56 -3.57
CA ASN A 135 -19.73 8.49 -4.56
C ASN A 135 -18.63 9.21 -5.35
N LYS A 136 -17.54 9.65 -4.69
CA LYS A 136 -16.39 10.25 -5.39
C LYS A 136 -15.79 9.29 -6.42
N ALA A 137 -15.63 8.02 -6.08
CA ALA A 137 -15.15 7.01 -7.04
C ALA A 137 -16.08 6.88 -8.26
N LYS A 138 -17.40 6.88 -8.04
CA LYS A 138 -18.42 6.87 -9.11
C LYS A 138 -18.43 8.15 -9.93
N GLU A 139 -18.20 9.32 -9.33
CA GLU A 139 -18.14 10.60 -10.04
C GLU A 139 -16.92 10.66 -10.97
N LEU A 140 -15.77 10.18 -10.53
CA LEU A 140 -14.52 10.17 -11.30
C LEU A 140 -14.53 9.15 -12.43
N ASP A 141 -15.15 7.99 -12.23
CA ASP A 141 -15.25 6.94 -13.24
C ASP A 141 -16.59 6.18 -13.14
N PRO A 142 -17.66 6.77 -13.70
CA PRO A 142 -18.99 6.18 -13.65
C PRO A 142 -19.09 4.84 -14.37
N GLU A 143 -18.27 4.62 -15.41
CA GLU A 143 -18.30 3.40 -16.22
C GLU A 143 -17.80 2.18 -15.43
N ASN A 144 -16.72 2.34 -14.65
CA ASN A 144 -16.16 1.24 -13.87
C ASN A 144 -16.71 1.12 -12.43
N TYR A 145 -17.24 2.20 -11.86
CA TYR A 145 -17.69 2.25 -10.46
C TYR A 145 -19.19 2.49 -10.28
N GLY A 146 -19.94 2.89 -11.31
CA GLY A 146 -21.37 3.21 -11.22
C GLY A 146 -22.20 2.11 -10.54
N ASP A 147 -22.23 0.93 -11.15
CA ASP A 147 -23.00 -0.21 -10.65
C ASP A 147 -22.48 -0.72 -9.30
N LYS A 148 -21.14 -0.76 -9.13
CA LYS A 148 -20.50 -1.22 -7.89
C LYS A 148 -20.85 -0.33 -6.71
N VAL A 149 -20.89 0.99 -6.92
CA VAL A 149 -21.23 1.96 -5.88
C VAL A 149 -22.72 1.89 -5.57
N ASP A 150 -23.59 1.74 -6.57
CA ASP A 150 -25.02 1.60 -6.31
C ASP A 150 -25.33 0.34 -5.49
N GLU A 151 -24.69 -0.79 -5.79
CA GLU A 151 -24.78 -2.01 -4.98
C GLU A 151 -24.22 -1.79 -3.56
N PHE A 152 -23.05 -1.16 -3.45
CA PHE A 152 -22.44 -0.83 -2.16
C PHE A 152 -23.38 0.02 -1.29
N LEU A 153 -23.98 1.06 -1.84
CA LEU A 153 -24.89 1.96 -1.12
C LEU A 153 -26.16 1.26 -0.66
N GLN A 154 -26.71 0.33 -1.44
CA GLN A 154 -27.85 -0.48 -1.03
C GLN A 154 -27.49 -1.36 0.17
N ASN A 155 -26.35 -2.05 0.10
CA ASN A 155 -25.86 -2.94 1.16
C ASN A 155 -25.55 -2.19 2.45
N VAL A 156 -24.98 -0.98 2.34
CA VAL A 156 -24.74 -0.10 3.47
C VAL A 156 -26.09 0.29 4.09
N LYS A 157 -27.02 0.89 3.34
CA LYS A 157 -28.31 1.38 3.87
C LYS A 157 -29.21 0.29 4.49
N ALA A 158 -29.07 -0.96 4.06
CA ALA A 158 -29.87 -2.08 4.55
C ALA A 158 -29.46 -2.61 5.94
N ARG A 159 -28.28 -2.22 6.44
CA ARG A 159 -27.79 -2.56 7.79
C ARG A 159 -28.02 -1.43 8.76
#